data_AF-A0A7V1Q4J7-F1
#
_entry.id   AF-A0A7V1Q4J7-F1
#
_cell.length_a   1.000
_cell.length_b   1.000
_cell.length_c   1.000
_cell.angle_alpha   90.00
_cell.angle_beta   90.00
_cell.angle_gamma   90.00
#
_symmetry.space_group_name_H-M   'P 1'
#
loop_
_entity.id
_entity.type
_entity.pdbx_description
1 polymer ?
#
loop_
_entity_poly.entity_id
_entity_poly.type
_entity_poly.pdbx_seq_one_letter_code
_entity_poly.pdbx_strand_id
1 'polypeptide(L)'
;MRTTLCVTVVILLTTVAVSAQESVIRIRLFQRWRERIAGFLPCEASADALQDRRFLQELSRQYPDNLAVYTAMVFADKAFRHAEKERLHKAQTASTLGKIQLGILLLHEWLDTSYIPTGQAKELDRFKTLHQAETLLEAGYKARGDPFIGYLLAVAFSYDSSRETRFQDMRQQLLSALQHFVPATMVRQITEGKATERPEPLTVVRAVPPENRRQVRTILRTYREWLMFREWIGTIEPGKPRIRKQVAPTKEQEQLARYLEQVIARL
;
A
#
# COMPACT_ATOMS: atom_id res chain seq x y z
N MET A 1 5.93 44.80 -21.72
CA MET A 1 7.12 44.15 -21.10
C MET A 1 6.93 43.86 -19.61
N ARG A 2 6.53 44.82 -18.76
CA ARG A 2 6.37 44.57 -17.30
C ARG A 2 5.24 43.59 -16.94
N THR A 3 4.13 43.61 -17.67
CA THR A 3 2.99 42.70 -17.46
C THR A 3 3.29 41.25 -17.85
N THR A 4 3.99 41.03 -18.96
CA THR A 4 4.43 39.69 -19.38
C THR A 4 5.40 39.07 -18.38
N LEU A 5 6.35 39.86 -17.85
CA LEU A 5 7.32 39.39 -16.86
C LEU A 5 6.65 38.98 -15.53
N CYS A 6 5.65 39.73 -15.07
CA CYS A 6 4.87 39.37 -13.87
C CYS A 6 4.07 38.07 -14.06
N VAL A 7 3.45 37.86 -15.22
CA VAL A 7 2.71 36.62 -15.51
C VAL A 7 3.65 35.41 -15.52
N THR A 8 4.84 35.53 -16.13
CA THR A 8 5.83 34.44 -16.13
C THR A 8 6.34 34.12 -14.73
N VAL A 9 6.59 35.13 -13.89
CA VAL A 9 7.04 34.93 -12.50
C VAL A 9 5.94 34.29 -11.63
N VAL A 10 4.67 34.69 -11.81
CA VAL A 10 3.54 34.08 -11.10
C VAL A 10 3.33 32.63 -11.55
N ILE A 11 3.45 32.33 -12.85
CA ILE A 11 3.41 30.95 -13.37
C ILE A 11 4.59 30.13 -12.82
N LEU A 12 5.80 30.69 -12.74
CA LEU A 12 6.95 29.99 -12.15
C LEU A 12 6.74 29.72 -10.65
N LEU A 13 6.28 30.70 -9.88
CA LEU A 13 6.05 30.55 -8.45
C LEU A 13 4.93 29.54 -8.14
N THR A 14 3.86 29.55 -8.93
CA THR A 14 2.77 28.57 -8.78
C THR A 14 3.20 27.16 -9.21
N THR A 15 3.93 27.00 -10.30
CA THR A 15 4.45 25.68 -10.73
C THR A 15 5.48 25.11 -9.76
N VAL A 16 6.35 25.95 -9.18
CA VAL A 16 7.32 25.55 -8.15
C VAL A 16 6.63 25.21 -6.83
N ALA A 17 5.62 25.98 -6.40
CA ALA A 17 4.85 25.70 -5.19
C ALA A 17 4.02 24.42 -5.30
N VAL A 18 3.37 24.19 -6.44
CA VAL A 18 2.66 22.94 -6.75
C VAL A 18 3.65 21.78 -6.74
N SER A 19 4.75 21.85 -7.50
CA SER A 19 5.80 20.82 -7.52
C SER A 19 6.38 20.50 -6.13
N ALA A 20 6.60 21.52 -5.30
CA ALA A 20 7.08 21.35 -3.92
C ALA A 20 6.05 20.62 -3.04
N GLN A 21 4.77 21.00 -3.12
CA GLN A 21 3.69 20.33 -2.37
C GLN A 21 3.47 18.89 -2.83
N GLU A 22 3.56 18.64 -4.14
CA GLU A 22 3.48 17.30 -4.75
C GLU A 22 4.64 16.40 -4.28
N SER A 23 5.86 16.95 -4.19
CA SER A 23 7.03 16.22 -3.70
C SER A 23 6.91 15.84 -2.22
N VAL A 24 6.37 16.72 -1.37
CA VAL A 24 6.21 16.47 0.07
C VAL A 24 5.17 15.39 0.33
N ILE A 25 4.06 15.39 -0.40
CA ILE A 25 3.02 14.36 -0.23
C ILE A 25 3.50 13.01 -0.78
N ARG A 26 4.22 13.00 -1.92
CA ARG A 26 4.90 11.80 -2.43
C ARG A 26 5.86 11.21 -1.40
N ILE A 27 6.75 12.03 -0.83
CA ILE A 27 7.74 11.60 0.18
C ILE A 27 7.05 10.97 1.40
N ARG A 28 5.98 11.58 1.93
CA ARG A 28 5.27 11.04 3.11
C ARG A 28 4.59 9.70 2.84
N LEU A 29 3.99 9.51 1.68
CA LEU A 29 3.33 8.24 1.34
C LEU A 29 4.34 7.12 1.06
N PHE A 30 5.44 7.44 0.39
CA PHE A 30 6.56 6.51 0.20
C PHE A 30 7.20 6.10 1.53
N GLN A 31 7.38 7.05 2.47
CA GLN A 31 7.87 6.75 3.81
C GLN A 31 6.91 5.83 4.58
N ARG A 32 5.60 6.12 4.58
CA ARG A 32 4.58 5.26 5.20
C ARG A 32 4.59 3.84 4.63
N TRP A 33 4.78 3.69 3.32
CA TRP A 33 4.87 2.38 2.69
C TRP A 33 6.10 1.59 3.12
N ARG A 34 7.27 2.25 3.16
CA ARG A 34 8.52 1.62 3.63
C ARG A 34 8.41 1.17 5.08
N GLU A 35 7.86 2.00 5.95
CA GLU A 35 7.58 1.64 7.34
C GLU A 35 6.69 0.39 7.46
N ARG A 36 5.70 0.26 6.57
CA ARG A 36 4.79 -0.90 6.60
C ARG A 36 5.42 -2.18 6.04
N ILE A 37 6.28 -2.10 5.02
CA ILE A 37 7.06 -3.26 4.53
C ILE A 37 7.93 -3.84 5.64
N ALA A 38 8.54 -2.97 6.45
CA ALA A 38 9.34 -3.39 7.60
C ALA A 38 8.56 -4.37 8.48
N GLY A 39 7.26 -4.13 8.68
CA GLY A 39 6.36 -4.97 9.47
C GLY A 39 6.29 -6.45 9.07
N PHE A 40 6.70 -6.80 7.86
CA PHE A 40 6.68 -8.16 7.30
C PHE A 40 8.07 -8.77 7.11
N LEU A 41 9.13 -8.07 7.51
CA LEU A 41 10.49 -8.61 7.42
C LEU A 41 10.74 -9.69 8.48
N PRO A 42 11.58 -10.69 8.17
CA PRO A 42 11.89 -11.80 9.08
C PRO A 42 12.66 -11.39 10.34
N CYS A 43 13.18 -10.15 10.38
CA CYS A 43 13.87 -9.57 11.52
C CYS A 43 13.29 -8.19 11.86
N GLU A 44 13.44 -7.75 13.10
CA GLU A 44 13.04 -6.42 13.58
C GLU A 44 13.89 -5.29 12.97
N ALA A 45 13.67 -5.00 11.68
CA ALA A 45 14.34 -3.92 10.98
C ALA A 45 13.56 -2.61 11.12
N SER A 46 14.21 -1.51 11.45
CA SER A 46 13.58 -0.18 11.39
C SER A 46 13.36 0.27 9.94
N ALA A 47 12.51 1.27 9.73
CA ALA A 47 12.33 1.85 8.40
C ALA A 47 13.63 2.49 7.86
N ASP A 48 14.51 2.96 8.75
CA ASP A 48 15.82 3.52 8.39
C ASP A 48 16.77 2.43 7.88
N ALA A 49 16.72 1.23 8.46
CA ALA A 49 17.50 0.09 7.96
C ALA A 49 17.11 -0.30 6.53
N LEU A 50 15.88 -0.01 6.09
CA LEU A 50 15.46 -0.21 4.69
C LEU A 50 16.13 0.76 3.70
N GLN A 51 16.88 1.76 4.18
CA GLN A 51 17.71 2.62 3.34
C GLN A 51 19.11 2.04 3.13
N ASP A 52 19.55 1.15 4.03
CA ASP A 52 20.85 0.51 3.91
C ASP A 52 20.80 -0.61 2.86
N ARG A 53 21.40 -0.31 1.71
CA ARG A 53 21.52 -1.23 0.59
C ARG A 53 22.30 -2.49 0.96
N ARG A 54 23.36 -2.39 1.77
CA ARG A 54 24.19 -3.56 2.13
C ARG A 54 23.41 -4.51 3.03
N PHE A 55 22.75 -3.96 4.04
CA PHE A 55 21.85 -4.72 4.90
C PHE A 55 20.79 -5.47 4.09
N LEU A 56 20.09 -4.78 3.18
CA LEU A 56 19.05 -5.41 2.37
C LEU A 56 19.60 -6.44 1.37
N GLN A 57 20.81 -6.24 0.84
CA GLN A 57 21.48 -7.23 -0.01
C GLN A 57 21.83 -8.50 0.76
N GLU A 58 22.33 -8.37 1.99
CA GLU A 58 22.60 -9.51 2.87
C GLU A 58 21.29 -10.24 3.22
N LEU A 59 20.25 -9.49 3.58
CA LEU A 59 18.95 -10.04 3.89
C LEU A 59 18.33 -10.76 2.68
N SER A 60 18.47 -10.20 1.48
CA SER A 60 18.01 -10.82 0.22
C SER A 60 18.76 -12.10 -0.12
N ARG A 61 20.02 -12.24 0.28
CA ARG A 61 20.78 -13.49 0.11
C ARG A 61 20.34 -14.55 1.13
N GLN A 62 20.03 -14.13 2.35
CA GLN A 62 19.56 -15.03 3.42
C GLN A 62 18.12 -15.52 3.17
N TYR A 63 17.26 -14.66 2.60
CA TYR A 63 15.84 -14.93 2.37
C TYR A 63 15.43 -14.68 0.91
N PRO A 64 15.95 -15.46 -0.05
CA PRO A 64 15.78 -15.17 -1.49
C PRO A 64 14.32 -15.24 -1.97
N ASP A 65 13.48 -16.04 -1.32
CA ASP A 65 12.06 -16.21 -1.67
C ASP A 65 11.11 -15.35 -0.82
N ASN A 66 11.65 -14.56 0.12
CA ASN A 66 10.83 -13.70 0.97
C ASN A 66 10.43 -12.43 0.20
N LEU A 67 9.13 -12.31 -0.05
CA LEU A 67 8.57 -11.23 -0.85
C LEU A 67 8.70 -9.86 -0.17
N ALA A 68 8.66 -9.77 1.15
CA ALA A 68 8.85 -8.50 1.86
C ALA A 68 10.29 -8.01 1.73
N VAL A 69 11.27 -8.91 1.80
CA VAL A 69 12.69 -8.62 1.57
C VAL A 69 12.91 -8.19 0.12
N TYR A 70 12.34 -8.92 -0.85
CA TYR A 70 12.40 -8.55 -2.27
C TYR A 70 11.78 -7.17 -2.51
N THR A 71 10.61 -6.90 -1.95
CA THR A 71 9.97 -5.58 -2.05
C THR A 71 10.87 -4.50 -1.46
N ALA A 72 11.44 -4.70 -0.26
CA ALA A 72 12.36 -3.73 0.34
C ALA A 72 13.57 -3.42 -0.57
N MET A 73 14.17 -4.45 -1.19
CA MET A 73 15.24 -4.29 -2.19
C MET A 73 14.81 -3.47 -3.41
N VAL A 74 13.62 -3.73 -3.95
CA VAL A 74 13.04 -2.97 -5.08
C VAL A 74 12.90 -1.48 -4.75
N PHE A 75 12.50 -1.15 -3.52
CA PHE A 75 12.37 0.23 -3.04
C PHE A 75 13.74 0.90 -2.83
N ALA A 76 14.72 0.18 -2.30
CA ALA A 76 16.00 0.76 -1.89
C ALA A 76 17.01 0.90 -3.03
N ASP A 77 16.97 0.03 -4.05
CA ASP A 77 18.01 -0.06 -5.07
C ASP A 77 17.44 0.07 -6.48
N LYS A 78 17.65 1.25 -7.10
CA LYS A 78 17.24 1.52 -8.48
C LYS A 78 17.96 0.62 -9.49
N ALA A 79 19.23 0.30 -9.27
CA ALA A 79 20.00 -0.53 -10.20
C ALA A 79 19.47 -1.99 -10.16
N PHE A 80 19.19 -2.50 -8.96
CA PHE A 80 18.53 -3.78 -8.77
C PHE A 80 17.18 -3.83 -9.51
N ARG A 81 16.35 -2.79 -9.33
CA ARG A 81 15.05 -2.69 -9.99
C ARG A 81 15.15 -2.76 -11.53
N HIS A 82 16.09 -2.03 -12.13
CA HIS A 82 16.29 -2.06 -13.58
C HIS A 82 16.73 -3.43 -14.06
N ALA A 83 17.72 -4.03 -13.39
CA ALA A 83 18.21 -5.37 -13.72
C ALA A 83 17.10 -6.43 -13.59
N GLU A 84 16.30 -6.37 -12.52
CA GLU A 84 15.22 -7.33 -12.28
C GLU A 84 14.07 -7.18 -13.26
N LYS A 85 13.71 -5.95 -13.66
CA LYS A 85 12.70 -5.71 -14.69
C LYS A 85 13.12 -6.36 -16.01
N GLU A 86 14.38 -6.17 -16.43
CA GLU A 86 14.88 -6.83 -17.62
C GLU A 86 14.90 -8.35 -17.49
N ARG A 87 15.38 -8.87 -16.35
CA ARG A 87 15.46 -10.30 -16.08
C ARG A 87 14.08 -10.95 -16.14
N LEU A 88 13.09 -10.37 -15.49
CA LEU A 88 11.72 -10.91 -15.39
C LEU A 88 10.90 -10.72 -16.68
N HIS A 89 11.24 -9.75 -17.53
CA HIS A 89 10.68 -9.68 -18.89
C HIS A 89 11.33 -10.69 -19.85
N LYS A 90 12.66 -10.89 -19.76
CA LYS A 90 13.42 -11.85 -20.59
C LYS A 90 13.08 -13.29 -20.24
N ALA A 91 13.09 -13.62 -18.95
CA ALA A 91 12.58 -14.88 -18.45
C ALA A 91 11.06 -14.76 -18.40
N GLN A 92 10.35 -15.10 -19.50
CA GLN A 92 8.89 -14.99 -19.65
C GLN A 92 8.13 -15.62 -18.47
N THR A 93 8.02 -14.92 -17.33
CA THR A 93 7.32 -15.26 -16.09
C THR A 93 6.99 -16.75 -15.84
N ALA A 94 7.98 -17.64 -16.00
CA ALA A 94 7.73 -19.08 -16.06
C ALA A 94 7.34 -19.68 -14.69
N SER A 95 7.68 -19.01 -13.59
CA SER A 95 7.36 -19.42 -12.23
C SER A 95 6.34 -18.48 -11.56
N THR A 96 5.53 -19.03 -10.65
CA THR A 96 4.60 -18.26 -9.82
C THR A 96 5.30 -17.17 -9.03
N LEU A 97 6.50 -17.45 -8.48
CA LEU A 97 7.32 -16.46 -7.78
C LEU A 97 7.74 -15.31 -8.71
N GLY A 98 8.19 -15.61 -9.92
CA GLY A 98 8.58 -14.59 -10.91
C GLY A 98 7.40 -13.69 -11.32
N LYS A 99 6.19 -14.25 -11.45
CA LYS A 99 4.96 -13.46 -11.69
C LYS A 99 4.68 -12.48 -10.55
N ILE A 100 4.80 -12.94 -9.30
CA ILE A 100 4.60 -12.10 -8.12
C ILE A 100 5.66 -10.99 -8.05
N GLN A 101 6.94 -11.34 -8.26
CA GLN A 101 8.05 -10.39 -8.27
C GLN A 101 7.87 -9.32 -9.35
N LEU A 102 7.36 -9.68 -10.52
CA LEU A 102 6.99 -8.72 -11.57
C LEU A 102 5.82 -7.83 -11.13
N GLY A 103 4.78 -8.40 -10.51
CA GLY A 103 3.66 -7.63 -9.95
C GLY A 103 4.12 -6.57 -8.94
N ILE A 104 5.05 -6.93 -8.04
CA ILE A 104 5.66 -6.01 -7.07
C ILE A 104 6.42 -4.88 -7.78
N LEU A 105 7.21 -5.20 -8.82
CA LEU A 105 7.94 -4.19 -9.60
C LEU A 105 6.99 -3.21 -10.29
N LEU A 106 5.93 -3.70 -10.93
CA LEU A 106 4.95 -2.88 -11.62
C LEU A 106 4.16 -2.00 -10.65
N LEU A 107 3.81 -2.52 -9.47
CA LEU A 107 3.18 -1.73 -8.41
C LEU A 107 4.12 -0.62 -7.94
N HIS A 108 5.40 -0.90 -7.72
CA HIS A 108 6.39 0.11 -7.38
C HIS A 108 6.51 1.16 -8.51
N GLU A 109 6.64 0.74 -9.77
CA GLU A 109 6.76 1.64 -10.92
C GLU A 109 5.55 2.59 -11.02
N TRP A 110 4.36 2.06 -10.77
CA TRP A 110 3.15 2.88 -10.71
C TRP A 110 3.22 3.90 -9.57
N LEU A 111 3.60 3.49 -8.35
CA LEU A 111 3.74 4.39 -7.21
C LEU A 111 4.77 5.51 -7.47
N ASP A 112 5.87 5.21 -8.16
CA ASP A 112 6.96 6.18 -8.45
C ASP A 112 6.52 7.24 -9.47
N THR A 113 5.55 6.91 -10.32
CA THR A 113 5.19 7.71 -11.51
C THR A 113 3.81 8.38 -11.45
N SER A 114 2.89 7.90 -10.60
CA SER A 114 1.45 8.12 -10.81
C SER A 114 0.68 8.74 -9.62
N TYR A 115 1.35 9.44 -8.71
CA TYR A 115 0.68 9.97 -7.50
C TYR A 115 -0.42 11.04 -7.77
N ILE A 116 -0.43 11.67 -8.95
CA ILE A 116 -1.35 12.78 -9.24
C ILE A 116 -2.04 12.54 -10.58
N PRO A 117 -3.38 12.39 -10.57
CA PRO A 117 -4.14 12.46 -11.80
C PRO A 117 -4.06 13.89 -12.35
N THR A 118 -3.42 14.07 -13.50
CA THR A 118 -3.30 15.33 -14.25
C THR A 118 -4.32 15.47 -15.39
N GLY A 119 -5.21 14.48 -15.58
CA GLY A 119 -6.23 14.43 -16.63
C GLY A 119 -5.71 14.14 -18.05
N GLN A 120 -4.43 13.77 -18.22
CA GLN A 120 -3.81 13.58 -19.54
C GLN A 120 -3.91 12.13 -20.05
N ALA A 121 -3.83 11.91 -21.36
CA ALA A 121 -3.86 10.58 -21.99
C ALA A 121 -2.84 9.57 -21.40
N LYS A 122 -1.70 10.07 -20.88
CA LYS A 122 -0.71 9.27 -20.13
C LYS A 122 -1.27 8.60 -18.86
N GLU A 123 -2.45 9.00 -18.38
CA GLU A 123 -3.12 8.34 -17.26
C GLU A 123 -3.68 6.96 -17.61
N LEU A 124 -4.16 6.74 -18.84
CA LEU A 124 -4.74 5.45 -19.23
C LEU A 124 -3.69 4.34 -19.18
N ASP A 125 -2.47 4.61 -19.66
CA ASP A 125 -1.33 3.69 -19.59
C ASP A 125 -0.85 3.45 -18.15
N ARG A 126 -0.99 4.44 -17.27
CA ARG A 126 -0.67 4.29 -15.85
C ARG A 126 -1.63 3.34 -15.15
N PHE A 127 -2.95 3.45 -15.39
CA PHE A 127 -3.91 2.50 -14.83
C PHE A 127 -3.74 1.09 -15.40
N LYS A 128 -3.28 0.95 -16.66
CA LYS A 128 -2.91 -0.35 -17.23
C LYS A 128 -1.77 -1.02 -16.45
N THR A 129 -0.77 -0.24 -16.03
CA THR A 129 0.37 -0.76 -15.24
C THR A 129 -0.08 -1.23 -13.86
N LEU A 130 -0.92 -0.44 -13.16
CA LEU A 130 -1.49 -0.84 -11.87
C LEU A 130 -2.36 -2.09 -12.02
N HIS A 131 -3.23 -2.15 -13.02
CA HIS A 131 -4.10 -3.30 -13.26
C HIS A 131 -3.31 -4.58 -13.58
N GLN A 132 -2.21 -4.46 -14.33
CA GLN A 132 -1.31 -5.59 -14.58
C GLN A 132 -0.64 -6.06 -13.28
N ALA A 133 -0.21 -5.12 -12.42
CA ALA A 133 0.33 -5.45 -11.11
C ALA A 133 -0.71 -6.19 -10.25
N GLU A 134 -1.94 -5.68 -10.15
CA GLU A 134 -3.07 -6.31 -9.45
C GLU A 134 -3.30 -7.74 -9.95
N THR A 135 -3.40 -7.93 -11.26
CA THR A 135 -3.65 -9.24 -11.88
C THR A 135 -2.60 -10.27 -11.49
N LEU A 136 -1.32 -9.88 -11.53
CA LEU A 136 -0.21 -10.76 -11.18
C LEU A 136 -0.18 -11.08 -9.68
N LEU A 137 -0.43 -10.07 -8.84
CA LEU A 137 -0.48 -10.24 -7.39
C LEU A 137 -1.69 -11.08 -6.95
N GLU A 138 -2.87 -10.90 -7.54
CA GLU A 138 -4.08 -11.69 -7.26
C GLU A 138 -3.86 -13.16 -7.61
N ALA A 139 -3.29 -13.45 -8.78
CA ALA A 139 -2.94 -14.81 -9.18
C ALA A 139 -1.93 -15.43 -8.21
N GLY A 140 -0.93 -14.66 -7.79
CA GLY A 140 0.05 -15.06 -6.78
C GLY A 140 -0.56 -15.36 -5.42
N TYR A 141 -1.48 -14.50 -4.96
CA TYR A 141 -2.17 -14.69 -3.68
C TYR A 141 -3.05 -15.94 -3.71
N LYS A 142 -3.82 -16.17 -4.78
CA LYS A 142 -4.61 -17.38 -4.97
C LYS A 142 -3.76 -18.65 -4.97
N ALA A 143 -2.54 -18.57 -5.50
CA ALA A 143 -1.64 -19.72 -5.59
C ALA A 143 -0.88 -20.03 -4.29
N ARG A 144 -0.56 -19.01 -3.47
CA ARG A 144 0.34 -19.18 -2.31
C ARG A 144 -0.30 -18.89 -0.96
N GLY A 145 -1.42 -18.15 -0.92
CA GLY A 145 -2.03 -17.69 0.33
C GLY A 145 -1.10 -16.80 1.16
N ASP A 146 -0.11 -16.14 0.55
CA ASP A 146 0.87 -15.36 1.30
C ASP A 146 0.24 -14.06 1.83
N PRO A 147 0.19 -13.83 3.16
CA PRO A 147 -0.46 -12.67 3.75
C PRO A 147 0.20 -11.35 3.35
N PHE A 148 1.48 -11.34 2.98
CA PHE A 148 2.14 -10.15 2.46
C PHE A 148 1.63 -9.78 1.07
N ILE A 149 1.34 -10.77 0.20
CA ILE A 149 0.72 -10.50 -1.11
C ILE A 149 -0.70 -9.95 -0.91
N GLY A 150 -1.49 -10.53 -0.01
CA GLY A 150 -2.82 -10.02 0.35
C GLY A 150 -2.77 -8.58 0.85
N TYR A 151 -1.77 -8.26 1.69
CA TYR A 151 -1.50 -6.89 2.11
C TYR A 151 -1.17 -5.97 0.90
N LEU A 152 -0.25 -6.36 0.02
CA LEU A 152 0.11 -5.56 -1.16
C LEU A 152 -1.08 -5.31 -2.10
N LEU A 153 -1.95 -6.31 -2.31
CA LEU A 153 -3.19 -6.17 -3.08
C LEU A 153 -4.14 -5.17 -2.44
N ALA A 154 -4.34 -5.25 -1.12
CA ALA A 154 -5.13 -4.26 -0.42
C ALA A 154 -4.56 -2.86 -0.66
N VAL A 155 -3.25 -2.68 -0.57
CA VAL A 155 -2.71 -1.34 -0.80
C VAL A 155 -2.84 -0.91 -2.27
N ALA A 156 -2.68 -1.80 -3.25
CA ALA A 156 -2.94 -1.50 -4.66
C ALA A 156 -4.38 -1.03 -4.89
N PHE A 157 -5.37 -1.75 -4.36
CA PHE A 157 -6.79 -1.38 -4.48
C PHE A 157 -7.14 -0.06 -3.80
N SER A 158 -6.41 0.34 -2.77
CA SER A 158 -6.61 1.64 -2.12
C SER A 158 -6.31 2.81 -3.07
N TYR A 159 -5.51 2.57 -4.12
CA TYR A 159 -5.11 3.58 -5.10
C TYR A 159 -5.94 3.55 -6.39
N ASP A 160 -6.57 2.43 -6.76
CA ASP A 160 -7.57 2.37 -7.83
C ASP A 160 -8.98 2.77 -7.33
N SER A 161 -9.03 3.88 -6.59
CA SER A 161 -10.24 4.35 -5.91
C SER A 161 -11.30 4.98 -6.82
N SER A 162 -11.22 4.71 -8.13
CA SER A 162 -12.18 5.17 -9.13
C SER A 162 -13.51 4.39 -9.11
N ARG A 163 -13.59 3.31 -8.33
CA ARG A 163 -14.78 2.44 -8.20
C ARG A 163 -14.98 2.01 -6.76
N GLU A 164 -16.19 2.24 -6.22
CA GLU A 164 -16.59 1.82 -4.86
C GLU A 164 -16.36 0.31 -4.60
N THR A 165 -16.48 -0.52 -5.63
CA THR A 165 -16.21 -1.96 -5.56
C THR A 165 -14.78 -2.28 -5.11
N ARG A 166 -13.77 -1.53 -5.56
CA ARG A 166 -12.37 -1.75 -5.18
C ARG A 166 -12.08 -1.42 -3.72
N PHE A 167 -12.88 -0.55 -3.09
CA PHE A 167 -12.78 -0.29 -1.65
C PHE A 167 -13.20 -1.49 -0.80
N GLN A 168 -14.21 -2.24 -1.25
CA GLN A 168 -14.66 -3.45 -0.56
C GLN A 168 -13.63 -4.57 -0.75
N ASP A 169 -13.08 -4.72 -1.96
CA ASP A 169 -11.99 -5.65 -2.26
C ASP A 169 -10.78 -5.39 -1.34
N MET A 170 -10.41 -4.12 -1.17
CA MET A 170 -9.33 -3.68 -0.27
C MET A 170 -9.53 -4.16 1.17
N ARG A 171 -10.72 -3.91 1.72
CA ARG A 171 -11.09 -4.36 3.08
C ARG A 171 -10.99 -5.87 3.15
N GLN A 172 -11.57 -6.58 2.19
CA GLN A 172 -11.58 -8.05 2.20
C GLN A 172 -10.16 -8.62 2.17
N GLN A 173 -9.24 -8.04 1.40
CA GLN A 173 -7.85 -8.49 1.36
C GLN A 173 -7.11 -8.25 2.69
N LEU A 174 -7.29 -7.10 3.35
CA LEU A 174 -6.71 -6.87 4.68
C LEU A 174 -7.25 -7.84 5.72
N LEU A 175 -8.57 -8.09 5.73
CA LEU A 175 -9.19 -9.02 6.67
C LEU A 175 -8.72 -10.46 6.41
N SER A 176 -8.58 -10.86 5.14
CA SER A 176 -8.06 -12.17 4.77
C SER A 176 -6.59 -12.33 5.17
N ALA A 177 -5.75 -11.31 4.98
CA ALA A 177 -4.37 -11.32 5.46
C ALA A 177 -4.31 -11.44 6.99
N LEU A 178 -5.17 -10.72 7.72
CA LEU A 178 -5.24 -10.80 9.18
C LEU A 178 -5.65 -12.20 9.68
N GLN A 179 -6.51 -12.91 8.94
CA GLN A 179 -6.95 -14.27 9.27
C GLN A 179 -5.83 -15.32 9.26
N HIS A 180 -4.65 -15.01 8.67
CA HIS A 180 -3.48 -15.88 8.74
C HIS A 180 -2.82 -15.86 10.13
N PHE A 181 -3.07 -14.81 10.93
CA PHE A 181 -2.42 -14.60 12.22
C PHE A 181 -3.40 -14.66 13.40
N VAL A 182 -4.69 -14.51 13.12
CA VAL A 182 -5.77 -14.41 14.12
C VAL A 182 -6.96 -15.24 13.64
N PRO A 183 -7.65 -16.00 14.53
CA PRO A 183 -8.83 -16.76 14.13
C PRO A 183 -9.89 -15.91 13.42
N ALA A 184 -10.49 -16.45 12.35
CA ALA A 184 -11.46 -15.70 11.54
C ALA A 184 -12.69 -15.21 12.34
N THR A 185 -13.11 -15.96 13.36
CA THR A 185 -14.15 -15.56 14.31
C THR A 185 -13.77 -14.29 15.06
N MET A 186 -12.54 -14.20 15.55
CA MET A 186 -12.02 -13.03 16.24
C MET A 186 -11.84 -11.84 15.28
N VAL A 187 -11.37 -12.06 14.05
CA VAL A 187 -11.30 -11.01 13.03
C VAL A 187 -12.68 -10.38 12.77
N ARG A 188 -13.73 -11.21 12.64
CA ARG A 188 -15.11 -10.72 12.52
C ARG A 188 -15.57 -9.96 13.76
N GLN A 189 -15.32 -10.49 14.96
CA GLN A 189 -15.69 -9.79 16.20
C GLN A 189 -15.03 -8.41 16.32
N ILE A 190 -13.74 -8.31 15.97
CA ILE A 190 -12.98 -7.05 15.98
C ILE A 190 -13.54 -6.04 14.96
N THR A 191 -13.88 -6.50 13.75
CA THR A 191 -14.09 -5.60 12.59
C THR A 191 -15.56 -5.39 12.20
N GLU A 192 -16.43 -6.34 12.53
CA GLU A 192 -17.85 -6.36 12.16
C GLU A 192 -18.78 -6.37 13.38
N GLY A 193 -18.28 -6.79 14.55
CA GLY A 193 -19.04 -6.75 15.81
C GLY A 193 -19.41 -5.32 16.21
N LYS A 194 -20.56 -5.18 16.87
CA LYS A 194 -20.96 -3.89 17.48
C LYS A 194 -19.98 -3.51 18.60
N ALA A 195 -19.91 -2.23 18.94
CA ALA A 195 -19.00 -1.75 19.98
C ALA A 195 -19.14 -2.50 21.33
N THR A 196 -20.35 -2.94 21.68
CA THR A 196 -20.66 -3.72 22.89
C THR A 196 -20.26 -5.19 22.82
N GLU A 197 -20.03 -5.72 21.62
CA GLU A 197 -19.73 -7.14 21.36
C GLU A 197 -18.24 -7.36 21.02
N ARG A 198 -17.47 -6.28 20.87
CA ARG A 198 -16.03 -6.35 20.58
C ARG A 198 -15.28 -6.88 21.79
N PRO A 199 -14.33 -7.81 21.59
CA PRO A 199 -13.48 -8.28 22.67
C PRO A 199 -12.62 -7.14 23.21
N GLU A 200 -12.28 -7.20 24.50
CA GLU A 200 -11.35 -6.23 25.08
C GLU A 200 -10.01 -6.23 24.31
N PRO A 201 -9.35 -5.07 24.16
CA PRO A 201 -8.10 -4.97 23.40
C PRO A 201 -7.00 -5.95 23.89
N LEU A 202 -6.93 -6.21 25.20
CA LEU A 202 -5.98 -7.16 25.78
C LEU A 202 -6.26 -8.60 25.36
N THR A 203 -7.52 -8.98 25.21
CA THR A 203 -7.91 -10.31 24.73
C THR A 203 -7.44 -10.54 23.31
N VAL A 204 -7.55 -9.53 22.45
CA VAL A 204 -7.02 -9.59 21.07
C VAL A 204 -5.50 -9.77 21.09
N VAL A 205 -4.78 -8.94 21.86
CA VAL A 205 -3.31 -8.99 21.95
C VAL A 205 -2.80 -10.35 22.44
N ARG A 206 -3.48 -10.93 23.43
CA ARG A 206 -3.13 -12.26 23.97
C ARG A 206 -3.35 -13.39 22.98
N ALA A 207 -4.28 -13.22 22.05
CA ALA A 207 -4.55 -14.21 21.00
C ALA A 207 -3.54 -14.17 19.84
N VAL A 208 -2.72 -13.11 19.74
CA VAL A 208 -1.68 -12.98 18.72
C VAL A 208 -0.34 -13.51 19.26
N PRO A 209 0.24 -14.55 18.64
CA PRO A 209 1.58 -15.02 18.98
C PRO A 209 2.62 -13.89 18.87
N PRO A 210 3.57 -13.76 19.81
CA PRO A 210 4.58 -12.69 19.82
C PRO A 210 5.27 -12.45 18.46
N GLU A 211 5.63 -13.53 17.77
CA GLU A 211 6.30 -13.53 16.47
C GLU A 211 5.46 -12.92 15.33
N ASN A 212 4.13 -12.86 15.49
CA ASN A 212 3.19 -12.34 14.51
C ASN A 212 2.65 -10.95 14.86
N ARG A 213 2.94 -10.44 16.06
CA ARG A 213 2.37 -9.16 16.56
C ARG A 213 2.71 -8.00 15.64
N ARG A 214 3.90 -8.02 15.06
CA ARG A 214 4.37 -6.96 14.17
C ARG A 214 3.54 -6.90 12.88
N GLN A 215 3.33 -8.03 12.23
CA GLN A 215 2.52 -8.15 11.01
C GLN A 215 1.07 -7.76 11.30
N VAL A 216 0.51 -8.27 12.40
CA VAL A 216 -0.86 -7.93 12.84
C VAL A 216 -0.99 -6.43 13.12
N ARG A 217 -0.03 -5.84 13.83
CA ARG A 217 0.00 -4.39 14.11
C ARG A 217 0.04 -3.57 12.82
N THR A 218 0.82 -3.99 11.83
CA THR A 218 0.91 -3.32 10.52
C THR A 218 -0.41 -3.42 9.73
N ILE A 219 -1.04 -4.59 9.70
CA ILE A 219 -2.33 -4.79 9.02
C ILE A 219 -3.42 -3.96 9.69
N LEU A 220 -3.53 -4.02 11.03
CA LEU A 220 -4.52 -3.25 11.78
C LEU A 220 -4.31 -1.74 11.67
N ARG A 221 -3.05 -1.28 11.67
CA ARG A 221 -2.72 0.14 11.43
C ARG A 221 -3.19 0.59 10.05
N THR A 222 -2.93 -0.22 9.03
CA THR A 222 -3.37 0.06 7.66
C THR A 222 -4.90 0.10 7.56
N TYR A 223 -5.58 -0.85 8.20
CA TYR A 223 -7.04 -0.88 8.25
C TYR A 223 -7.63 0.31 9.00
N ARG A 224 -7.04 0.71 10.13
CA ARG A 224 -7.45 1.92 10.87
C ARG A 224 -7.28 3.18 10.02
N GLU A 225 -6.13 3.35 9.38
CA GLU A 225 -5.90 4.49 8.49
C GLU A 225 -6.92 4.52 7.35
N TRP A 226 -7.26 3.36 6.78
CA TRP A 226 -8.32 3.26 5.76
C TRP A 226 -9.71 3.66 6.28
N LEU A 227 -10.07 3.27 7.50
CA LEU A 227 -11.34 3.69 8.11
C LEU A 227 -11.43 5.23 8.18
N MET A 228 -10.31 5.88 8.47
CA MET A 228 -10.25 7.33 8.71
C MET A 228 -10.00 8.15 7.44
N PHE A 229 -9.38 7.56 6.41
CA PHE A 229 -9.07 8.22 5.15
C PHE A 229 -9.69 7.47 3.98
N ARG A 230 -10.90 7.87 3.60
CA ARG A 230 -11.56 7.43 2.38
C ARG A 230 -11.57 8.56 1.35
N GLU A 231 -10.69 8.44 0.37
CA GLU A 231 -10.67 9.31 -0.81
C GLU A 231 -11.04 8.49 -2.03
N TRP A 232 -12.23 8.72 -2.60
CA TRP A 232 -12.58 8.14 -3.89
C TRP A 232 -12.50 9.19 -5.00
N ILE A 233 -12.14 8.75 -6.19
CA ILE A 233 -12.32 9.55 -7.40
C ILE A 233 -13.77 9.33 -7.81
N GLY A 234 -14.60 10.37 -7.70
CA GLY A 234 -16.01 10.29 -8.11
C GLY A 234 -16.15 9.98 -9.60
N THR A 235 -17.22 9.27 -9.97
CA THR A 235 -17.49 8.82 -11.33
C THR A 235 -17.51 9.98 -12.34
N ILE A 236 -16.90 9.71 -13.49
CA ILE A 236 -16.55 10.64 -14.57
C ILE A 236 -17.66 10.63 -15.63
N GLU A 237 -18.23 11.78 -15.96
CA GLU A 237 -18.76 11.97 -17.31
C GLU A 237 -17.57 12.11 -18.28
N PRO A 238 -17.57 11.43 -19.44
CA PRO A 238 -16.50 11.55 -20.43
C PRO A 238 -16.19 13.03 -20.74
N GLY A 239 -14.93 13.45 -20.57
CA GLY A 239 -14.48 14.81 -20.86
C GLY A 239 -14.44 15.79 -19.67
N LYS A 240 -14.85 15.39 -18.46
CA LYS A 240 -14.72 16.24 -17.25
C LYS A 240 -13.50 15.89 -16.39
N PRO A 241 -12.88 16.88 -15.71
CA PRO A 241 -11.76 16.65 -14.81
C PRO A 241 -12.17 15.78 -13.61
N ARG A 242 -11.26 14.88 -13.19
CA ARG A 242 -11.46 13.99 -12.04
C ARG A 242 -11.47 14.81 -10.74
N ILE A 243 -12.57 14.78 -9.99
CA ILE A 243 -12.68 15.44 -8.69
C ILE A 243 -12.46 14.41 -7.58
N ARG A 244 -11.46 14.66 -6.71
CA ARG A 244 -11.23 13.88 -5.50
C ARG A 244 -12.36 14.19 -4.51
N LYS A 245 -13.12 13.17 -4.08
CA LYS A 245 -14.11 13.31 -3.03
C LYS A 245 -13.60 12.61 -1.78
N GLN A 246 -13.32 13.42 -0.77
CA GLN A 246 -13.05 12.93 0.57
C GLN A 246 -14.37 12.59 1.24
N VAL A 247 -14.41 11.44 1.89
CA VAL A 247 -15.61 10.90 2.52
C VAL A 247 -15.34 10.85 4.00
N ALA A 248 -16.16 11.59 4.74
CA ALA A 248 -16.07 11.58 6.19
C ALA A 248 -16.40 10.17 6.72
N PRO A 249 -15.64 9.66 7.70
CA PRO A 249 -15.97 8.40 8.35
C PRO A 249 -17.31 8.51 9.09
N THR A 250 -18.02 7.38 9.21
CA THR A 250 -19.21 7.32 10.06
C THR A 250 -18.80 7.27 11.54
N LYS A 251 -19.71 7.64 12.46
CA LYS A 251 -19.47 7.54 13.92
C LYS A 251 -19.01 6.14 14.34
N GLU A 252 -19.59 5.10 13.75
CA GLU A 252 -19.22 3.72 14.03
C GLU A 252 -17.79 3.39 13.54
N GLN A 253 -17.38 3.92 12.39
CA GLN A 253 -16.02 3.77 11.87
C GLN A 253 -15.00 4.50 12.74
N GLU A 254 -15.34 5.70 13.24
CA GLU A 254 -14.49 6.41 14.19
C GLU A 254 -14.34 5.65 15.51
N GLN A 255 -15.42 5.08 16.03
CA GLN A 255 -15.38 4.23 17.23
C GLN A 255 -14.52 2.98 17.00
N LEU A 256 -14.68 2.32 15.86
CA LEU A 256 -13.84 1.19 15.47
C LEU A 256 -12.36 1.61 15.36
N ALA A 257 -12.06 2.75 14.73
CA ALA A 257 -10.70 3.25 14.61
C ALA A 257 -10.04 3.53 15.96
N ARG A 258 -10.78 4.09 16.93
CA ARG A 258 -10.31 4.29 18.31
C ARG A 258 -10.07 2.96 19.03
N TYR A 259 -10.96 2.00 18.85
CA TYR A 259 -10.77 0.65 19.40
C TYR A 259 -9.51 -0.02 18.81
N LEU A 260 -9.32 0.03 17.49
CA LEU A 260 -8.12 -0.50 16.83
C LEU A 260 -6.84 0.18 17.32
N GLU A 261 -6.88 1.48 17.57
CA GLU A 261 -5.74 2.21 18.15
C GLU A 261 -5.33 1.66 19.51
N GLN A 262 -6.29 1.30 20.35
CA GLN A 262 -6.02 0.68 21.65
C GLN A 262 -5.38 -0.71 21.50
N VAL A 263 -5.82 -1.50 20.52
CA VAL A 263 -5.19 -2.80 20.20
C VAL A 263 -3.76 -2.60 19.69
N ILE A 264 -3.58 -1.70 18.71
CA ILE A 264 -2.28 -1.39 18.07
C ILE A 264 -1.24 -0.86 19.08
N ALA A 265 -1.67 -0.13 20.10
CA ALA A 265 -0.78 0.39 21.15
C ALA A 265 -0.26 -0.70 22.10
N ARG A 266 -0.94 -1.85 22.15
CA ARG A 266 -0.63 -2.98 23.04
C ARG A 266 0.03 -4.16 22.32
N LEU A 267 0.02 -4.17 20.99
CA LEU A 267 0.76 -5.08 20.11
C LEU A 267 2.20 -4.60 19.91
#